data_AF-A0A154VQ15-F1
#
_entry.id   AF-A0A154VQ15-F1
#
_cell.length_a   1.000
_cell.length_b   1.000
_cell.length_c   1.000
_cell.angle_alpha   90.00
_cell.angle_beta   90.00
_cell.angle_gamma   90.00
#
_symmetry.space_group_name_H-M   'P 1'
#
loop_
_entity.id
_entity.type
_entity.pdbx_description
1 polymer ?
#
loop_
_entity_poly.entity_id
_entity_poly.type
_entity_poly.pdbx_seq_one_letter_code
_entity_poly.pdbx_strand_id
1 'polypeptide(L)'
;MKALATLIRLHTHQLDEKRRALAQAQDRLERARDDLRRLEEEMVAEKRQATEVYESGLTYGAYVQAAKQRRLLIEARIAQLEQEALAALERVTEAFAELKKYEITKANREKQALEEANRVEQALLDEMGLAMHRRKQER
;
A
#
# COMPACT_ATOMS: atom_id res chain seq x y z
N MET A 1 1.71 26.34 11.82
CA MET A 1 2.12 25.49 10.66
C MET A 1 2.97 24.26 11.04
N LYS A 2 3.96 24.37 11.94
CA LYS A 2 4.87 23.26 12.31
C LYS A 2 4.19 21.99 12.84
N ALA A 3 3.11 22.12 13.62
CA ALA A 3 2.37 20.96 14.15
C ALA A 3 1.74 20.09 13.06
N LEU A 4 1.08 20.70 12.06
CA LEU A 4 0.43 19.97 10.96
C LEU A 4 1.46 19.27 10.05
N ALA A 5 2.59 19.93 9.77
CA ALA A 5 3.70 19.32 9.02
C ALA A 5 4.31 18.11 9.76
N THR A 6 4.34 18.16 11.10
CA THR A 6 4.82 17.04 11.93
C THR A 6 3.84 15.87 11.87
N LEU A 7 2.53 16.13 11.95
CA LEU A 7 1.49 15.11 11.80
C LEU A 7 1.54 14.44 10.42
N ILE A 8 1.68 15.22 9.35
CA ILE A 8 1.83 14.67 7.99
C ILE A 8 3.02 13.73 7.93
N ARG A 9 4.19 14.13 8.44
CA ARG A 9 5.39 13.28 8.47
C ARG A 9 5.18 11.99 9.25
N LEU A 10 4.53 12.07 10.41
CA LEU A 10 4.20 10.90 11.22
C LEU A 10 3.29 9.93 10.44
N HIS A 11 2.23 10.44 9.80
CA HIS A 11 1.31 9.61 9.04
C HIS A 11 1.93 9.06 7.75
N THR A 12 2.86 9.78 7.12
CA THR A 12 3.68 9.24 6.01
C THR A 12 4.50 8.03 6.48
N HIS A 13 5.19 8.15 7.62
CA HIS A 13 5.95 7.03 8.17
C HIS A 13 5.05 5.83 8.48
N GLN A 14 3.89 6.07 9.10
CA GLN A 14 2.91 5.01 9.37
C GLN A 14 2.43 4.34 8.08
N LEU A 15 2.14 5.09 7.03
CA LEU A 15 1.77 4.54 5.72
C LEU A 15 2.87 3.64 5.15
N ASP A 16 4.13 4.07 5.24
CA ASP A 16 5.27 3.29 4.76
C ASP A 16 5.46 2.00 5.56
N GLU A 17 5.25 2.03 6.87
CA GLU A 17 5.24 0.83 7.71
C GLU A 17 4.13 -0.16 7.29
N LYS A 18 2.91 0.35 7.05
CA LYS A 18 1.79 -0.51 6.59
C LYS A 18 2.07 -1.09 5.20
N ARG A 19 2.65 -0.31 4.28
CA ARG A 19 3.05 -0.79 2.95
C ARG A 19 4.10 -1.87 3.04
N ARG A 20 5.09 -1.72 3.93
CA ARG A 20 6.10 -2.75 4.19
C ARG A 20 5.46 -4.03 4.74
N ALA A 21 4.49 -3.91 5.65
CA ALA A 21 3.76 -5.06 6.17
C ALA A 21 2.94 -5.78 5.08
N LEU A 22 2.29 -5.03 4.18
CA LEU A 22 1.59 -5.58 3.02
C LEU A 22 2.56 -6.33 2.09
N ALA A 23 3.70 -5.72 1.75
CA ALA A 23 4.71 -6.38 0.91
C ALA A 23 5.19 -7.69 1.54
N GLN A 24 5.49 -7.70 2.85
CA GLN A 24 5.87 -8.93 3.56
C GLN A 24 4.77 -10.00 3.55
N ALA A 25 3.50 -9.62 3.60
CA ALA A 25 2.39 -10.57 3.50
C ALA A 25 2.29 -11.15 2.07
N GLN A 26 2.44 -10.31 1.05
CA GLN A 26 2.47 -10.71 -0.35
C GLN A 26 3.64 -11.65 -0.66
N ASP A 27 4.84 -11.37 -0.14
CA ASP A 27 6.00 -12.24 -0.30
C ASP A 27 5.77 -13.64 0.29
N ARG A 28 5.11 -13.73 1.45
CA ARG A 28 4.75 -15.03 2.07
C ARG A 28 3.75 -15.79 1.22
N LEU A 29 2.76 -15.08 0.68
CA LEU A 29 1.75 -15.66 -0.21
C LEU A 29 2.39 -16.19 -1.50
N GLU A 30 3.29 -15.42 -2.11
CA GLU A 30 4.02 -15.84 -3.31
C GLU A 30 4.84 -17.11 -3.04
N ARG A 31 5.62 -17.13 -1.94
CA ARG A 31 6.37 -18.34 -1.54
C ARG A 31 5.46 -19.56 -1.36
N ALA A 32 4.30 -19.41 -0.74
CA ALA A 32 3.36 -20.53 -0.56
C ALA A 32 2.79 -21.02 -1.91
N ARG A 33 2.53 -20.10 -2.86
CA ARG A 33 2.12 -20.46 -4.22
C ARG A 33 3.25 -21.16 -4.98
N ASP A 34 4.49 -20.75 -4.78
CA ASP A 34 5.66 -21.40 -5.37
C ASP A 34 5.85 -22.81 -4.82
N ASP A 35 5.66 -23.00 -3.51
CA ASP A 35 5.65 -24.33 -2.87
C ASP A 35 4.58 -25.24 -3.48
N LEU A 36 3.38 -24.71 -3.75
CA LEU A 36 2.32 -25.45 -4.40
C LEU A 36 2.72 -25.87 -5.82
N ARG A 37 3.26 -24.94 -6.62
CA ARG A 37 3.70 -25.25 -8.00
C ARG A 37 4.80 -26.32 -8.01
N ARG A 38 5.78 -26.22 -7.11
CA ARG A 38 6.84 -27.23 -6.98
C ARG A 38 6.28 -28.61 -6.62
N LEU A 39 5.32 -28.67 -5.68
CA LEU A 39 4.66 -29.92 -5.34
C LEU A 39 3.91 -30.52 -6.53
N GLU A 40 3.22 -29.69 -7.33
CA GLU A 40 2.52 -30.16 -8.53
C GLU A 40 3.48 -30.70 -9.60
N GLU A 41 4.62 -30.05 -9.79
CA GLU A 41 5.71 -30.51 -10.67
C GLU A 41 6.30 -31.86 -10.19
N GLU A 42 6.59 -31.99 -8.89
CA GLU A 42 7.04 -33.23 -8.25
C GLU A 42 6.03 -34.37 -8.46
N MET A 43 4.74 -34.11 -8.29
CA MET A 43 3.68 -35.11 -8.52
C MET A 43 3.62 -35.59 -9.97
N VAL A 44 3.83 -34.70 -10.94
CA VAL A 44 3.85 -35.06 -12.37
C VAL A 44 5.08 -35.91 -12.69
N ALA A 45 6.25 -35.56 -12.14
CA ALA A 45 7.47 -36.33 -12.32
C ALA A 45 7.33 -37.75 -11.74
N GLU A 46 6.84 -37.87 -10.51
CA GLU A 46 6.64 -39.16 -9.84
C GLU A 46 5.66 -40.06 -10.62
N LYS A 47 4.57 -39.48 -11.16
CA LYS A 47 3.61 -40.21 -11.99
C LYS A 47 4.24 -40.82 -13.23
N ARG A 48 5.12 -40.07 -13.91
CA ARG A 48 5.82 -40.56 -15.11
C ARG A 48 6.74 -41.74 -14.74
N GLN A 49 7.53 -41.59 -13.68
CA GLN A 49 8.44 -42.64 -13.21
C GLN A 49 7.69 -43.91 -12.79
N ALA A 50 6.56 -43.78 -12.09
CA ALA A 50 5.75 -44.93 -11.69
C ALA A 50 5.07 -45.65 -12.88
N THR A 51 4.87 -44.96 -14.00
CA THR A 51 4.34 -45.57 -15.24
C THR A 51 5.43 -46.36 -15.99
N GLU A 52 6.70 -45.98 -15.82
CA GLU A 52 7.85 -46.64 -16.45
C GLU A 52 8.35 -47.88 -15.68
N VAL A 53 8.13 -47.93 -14.35
CA VAL A 53 8.62 -49.01 -13.47
C VAL A 53 7.46 -49.82 -12.89
N TYR A 54 7.28 -51.05 -13.37
CA TYR A 54 6.15 -51.94 -13.05
C TYR A 54 6.06 -52.32 -11.55
N GLU A 55 7.18 -52.39 -10.82
CA GLU A 55 7.22 -52.74 -9.39
C GLU A 55 6.82 -51.58 -8.45
N SER A 56 6.69 -50.35 -8.96
CA SER A 56 6.45 -49.14 -8.16
C SER A 56 4.97 -48.84 -7.88
N GLY A 57 4.03 -49.64 -8.40
CA GLY A 57 2.59 -49.32 -8.32
C GLY A 57 2.03 -49.21 -6.90
N LEU A 58 2.55 -49.99 -5.95
CA LEU A 58 2.06 -50.03 -4.56
C LEU A 58 2.61 -48.87 -3.72
N THR A 59 3.87 -48.49 -3.92
CA THR A 59 4.52 -47.34 -3.24
C THR A 59 4.00 -46.01 -3.77
N TYR A 60 3.71 -45.92 -5.07
CA TYR A 60 3.13 -44.75 -5.71
C TYR A 60 1.75 -44.39 -5.14
N GLY A 61 0.91 -45.38 -4.81
CA GLY A 61 -0.40 -45.14 -4.19
C GLY A 61 -0.31 -44.39 -2.85
N ALA A 62 0.64 -44.76 -1.99
CA ALA A 62 0.88 -44.10 -0.72
C ALA A 62 1.42 -42.67 -0.90
N TYR A 63 2.33 -42.47 -1.85
CA TYR A 63 2.85 -41.14 -2.20
C TYR A 63 1.73 -40.20 -2.65
N VAL A 64 0.85 -40.65 -3.55
CA VAL A 64 -0.25 -39.81 -4.07
C VAL A 64 -1.17 -39.33 -2.96
N GLN A 65 -1.45 -40.17 -1.95
CA GLN A 65 -2.27 -39.76 -0.81
C GLN A 65 -1.56 -38.72 0.06
N ALA A 66 -0.27 -38.93 0.35
CA ALA A 66 0.54 -37.96 1.10
C ALA A 66 0.66 -36.62 0.36
N ALA A 67 0.90 -36.65 -0.95
CA ALA A 67 1.00 -35.47 -1.79
C ALA A 67 -0.31 -34.68 -1.86
N LYS A 68 -1.47 -35.38 -1.96
CA LYS A 68 -2.80 -34.75 -1.87
C LYS A 68 -3.03 -34.05 -0.53
N GLN A 69 -2.68 -34.70 0.57
CA GLN A 69 -2.80 -34.08 1.90
C GLN A 69 -1.90 -32.85 2.01
N ARG A 70 -0.66 -32.93 1.55
CA ARG A 70 0.29 -31.80 1.55
C ARG A 70 -0.23 -30.64 0.70
N ARG A 71 -0.80 -30.93 -0.47
CA ARG A 71 -1.44 -29.93 -1.34
C ARG A 71 -2.57 -29.20 -0.61
N LEU A 72 -3.49 -29.94 0.02
CA LEU A 72 -4.61 -29.33 0.76
C LEU A 72 -4.12 -28.43 1.90
N LEU A 73 -3.05 -28.82 2.59
CA LEU A 73 -2.44 -27.98 3.64
C LEU A 73 -1.85 -26.69 3.07
N ILE A 74 -1.16 -26.76 1.93
CA ILE A 74 -0.60 -25.58 1.27
C ILE A 74 -1.72 -24.67 0.75
N GLU A 75 -2.76 -25.23 0.12
CA GLU A 75 -3.92 -24.47 -0.36
C GLU A 75 -4.66 -23.76 0.79
N ALA A 76 -4.87 -24.45 1.92
CA ALA A 76 -5.46 -23.83 3.12
C ALA A 76 -4.57 -22.70 3.67
N ARG A 77 -3.25 -22.89 3.64
CA ARG A 77 -2.29 -21.86 4.06
C ARG A 77 -2.30 -20.66 3.12
N ILE A 78 -2.39 -20.87 1.81
CA ILE A 78 -2.54 -19.81 0.80
C ILE A 78 -3.80 -19.01 1.08
N ALA A 79 -4.95 -19.67 1.27
CA ALA A 79 -6.21 -18.98 1.57
C ALA A 79 -6.11 -18.11 2.83
N GLN A 80 -5.44 -18.59 3.88
CA GLN A 80 -5.18 -17.79 5.08
C GLN A 80 -4.29 -16.58 4.79
N LEU A 81 -3.20 -16.76 4.04
CA LEU A 81 -2.28 -15.68 3.68
C LEU A 81 -2.94 -14.64 2.76
N GLU A 82 -3.87 -15.05 1.90
CA GLU A 82 -4.67 -14.13 1.08
C GLU A 82 -5.54 -13.23 1.95
N GLN A 83 -6.22 -13.78 2.97
CA GLN A 83 -6.98 -12.99 3.93
C GLN A 83 -6.08 -12.04 4.73
N GLU A 84 -4.89 -12.49 5.14
CA GLU A 84 -3.91 -11.63 5.82
C GLU A 84 -3.44 -10.47 4.92
N ALA A 85 -3.19 -10.74 3.64
CA ALA A 85 -2.79 -9.73 2.66
C ALA A 85 -3.91 -8.72 2.37
N LEU A 86 -5.16 -9.17 2.26
CA LEU A 86 -6.33 -8.30 2.12
C LEU A 86 -6.49 -7.38 3.34
N ALA A 87 -6.41 -7.92 4.56
CA ALA A 87 -6.45 -7.12 5.77
C ALA A 87 -5.26 -6.13 5.88
N ALA A 88 -4.09 -6.48 5.34
CA ALA A 88 -2.97 -5.55 5.27
C ALA A 88 -3.22 -4.42 4.25
N LEU A 89 -3.85 -4.72 3.12
CA LEU A 89 -4.24 -3.74 2.11
C LEU A 89 -5.27 -2.73 2.64
N GLU A 90 -6.25 -3.21 3.40
CA GLU A 90 -7.24 -2.35 4.07
C GLU A 90 -6.55 -1.35 5.01
N ARG A 91 -5.61 -1.82 5.85
CA ARG A 91 -4.83 -0.93 6.74
C ARG A 91 -3.99 0.10 5.99
N VAL A 92 -3.43 -0.26 4.83
CA VAL A 92 -2.73 0.70 3.95
C VAL A 92 -3.70 1.76 3.43
N THR A 93 -4.89 1.33 3.02
CA THR A 93 -5.94 2.20 2.47
C THR A 93 -6.43 3.19 3.52
N GLU A 94 -6.68 2.73 4.75
CA GLU A 94 -7.04 3.58 5.89
C GLU A 94 -5.93 4.59 6.20
N ALA A 95 -4.68 4.14 6.33
CA ALA A 95 -3.55 5.03 6.61
C ALA A 95 -3.35 6.10 5.52
N PHE A 96 -3.58 5.72 4.26
CA PHE A 96 -3.51 6.66 3.13
C PHE A 96 -4.63 7.70 3.17
N ALA A 97 -5.87 7.27 3.47
CA ALA A 97 -7.00 8.18 3.61
C ALA A 97 -6.74 9.23 4.71
N GLU A 98 -6.19 8.81 5.85
CA GLU A 98 -5.87 9.75 6.92
C GLU A 98 -4.73 10.70 6.58
N LEU A 99 -3.67 10.22 5.93
CA LEU A 99 -2.63 11.10 5.42
C LEU A 99 -3.21 12.16 4.48
N LYS A 100 -4.10 11.77 3.55
CA LYS A 100 -4.75 12.70 2.61
C LYS A 100 -5.59 13.76 3.31
N LYS A 101 -6.30 13.41 4.38
CA LYS A 101 -7.06 14.39 5.17
C LYS A 101 -6.17 15.50 5.72
N TYR A 102 -5.00 15.17 6.25
CA TYR A 102 -4.06 16.17 6.75
C TYR A 102 -3.44 17.01 5.62
N GLU A 103 -3.08 16.39 4.50
CA GLU A 103 -2.55 17.10 3.33
C GLU A 103 -3.55 18.11 2.77
N ILE A 104 -4.82 17.74 2.62
CA ILE A 104 -5.88 18.64 2.16
C ILE A 104 -6.07 19.79 3.14
N THR A 105 -6.09 19.50 4.44
CA THR A 105 -6.20 20.53 5.48
C THR A 105 -5.05 21.54 5.41
N LYS A 106 -3.82 21.05 5.14
CA LYS A 106 -2.65 21.92 4.97
C LYS A 106 -2.80 22.80 3.73
N ALA A 107 -3.15 22.21 2.59
CA ALA A 107 -3.33 22.93 1.33
C ALA A 107 -4.39 24.04 1.44
N ASN A 108 -5.52 23.75 2.11
CA ASN A 108 -6.57 24.74 2.33
C ASN A 108 -6.09 25.92 3.19
N ARG A 109 -5.30 25.66 4.24
CA ARG A 109 -4.74 26.73 5.08
C ARG A 109 -3.70 27.57 4.34
N GLU A 110 -2.86 26.94 3.53
CA GLU A 110 -1.87 27.63 2.70
C GLU A 110 -2.56 28.53 1.66
N LYS A 111 -3.63 28.03 1.03
CA LYS A 111 -4.47 28.82 0.12
C LYS A 111 -5.08 30.03 0.81
N GLN A 112 -5.70 29.85 1.98
CA GLN A 112 -6.29 30.96 2.75
C GLN A 112 -5.25 32.01 3.17
N ALA A 113 -4.07 31.56 3.60
CA ALA A 113 -2.98 32.48 3.97
C ALA A 113 -2.46 33.29 2.78
N LEU A 114 -2.39 32.67 1.59
CA LEU A 114 -2.01 33.36 0.36
C LEU A 114 -3.06 34.36 -0.09
N GLU A 115 -4.34 33.99 -0.03
CA GLU A 115 -5.46 34.89 -0.35
C GLU A 115 -5.48 36.11 0.59
N GLU A 116 -5.23 35.91 1.88
CA GLU A 116 -5.13 37.00 2.85
C GLU A 116 -3.93 37.91 2.58
N ALA A 117 -2.76 37.33 2.30
CA ALA A 117 -1.56 38.10 1.98
C ALA A 117 -1.76 38.97 0.73
N ASN A 118 -2.33 38.40 -0.33
CA ASN A 118 -2.66 39.12 -1.56
C ASN A 118 -3.68 40.24 -1.30
N ARG A 119 -4.68 40.00 -0.45
CA ARG A 119 -5.67 41.02 -0.06
C ARG A 119 -5.02 42.20 0.65
N VAL A 120 -4.12 41.91 1.60
CA VAL A 120 -3.38 42.94 2.35
C VAL A 120 -2.45 43.73 1.42
N GLU A 121 -1.74 43.05 0.53
CA GLU A 121 -0.86 43.68 -0.47
C GLU A 121 -1.65 44.60 -1.42
N GLN A 122 -2.78 44.13 -1.93
CA GLN A 122 -3.64 44.92 -2.81
C GLN A 122 -4.16 46.18 -2.10
N ALA A 123 -4.62 46.07 -0.85
CA ALA A 123 -5.08 47.22 -0.08
C ALA A 123 -3.96 48.27 0.13
N LEU A 124 -2.73 47.81 0.39
CA LEU A 124 -1.57 48.70 0.50
C LEU A 124 -1.26 49.43 -0.82
N LEU A 125 -1.27 48.70 -1.94
CA LEU A 125 -1.03 49.27 -3.26
C LEU A 125 -2.11 50.30 -3.63
N ASP A 126 -3.37 50.02 -3.31
CA ASP A 126 -4.49 50.93 -3.55
C ASP A 126 -4.34 52.22 -2.70
N GLU A 127 -3.97 52.11 -1.42
CA GLU A 127 -3.68 53.26 -0.56
C GLU A 127 -2.54 54.12 -1.10
N MET A 128 -1.45 53.49 -1.55
CA MET A 128 -0.31 54.19 -2.17
C MET A 128 -0.74 54.90 -3.46
N GLY A 129 -1.55 54.26 -4.29
CA GLY A 129 -2.10 54.84 -5.51
C GLY A 129 -2.94 56.10 -5.23
N LEU A 130 -3.83 56.03 -4.24
CA LEU A 130 -4.63 57.17 -3.80
C LEU A 130 -3.78 58.31 -3.22
N ALA A 131 -2.75 57.99 -2.43
CA ALA A 131 -1.83 59.00 -1.88
C ALA A 131 -1.04 59.72 -2.98
N MET A 132 -0.54 58.97 -3.97
CA MET A 132 0.18 59.54 -5.13
C MET A 132 -0.73 60.41 -5.99
N HIS A 133 -1.97 59.97 -6.23
CA HIS A 133 -2.95 60.76 -6.97
C HIS A 133 -3.28 62.08 -6.27
N ARG A 134 -3.53 62.06 -4.95
CA ARG A 134 -3.78 63.28 -4.14
C ARG A 134 -2.63 64.28 -4.24
N ARG A 135 -1.38 63.82 -4.05
CA ARG A 135 -0.18 64.68 -4.19
C ARG A 135 -0.03 65.33 -5.56
N LYS A 136 -0.53 64.69 -6.62
CA LYS A 136 -0.48 65.23 -7.98
C LYS A 136 -1.55 66.31 -8.21
N GLN A 137 -2.68 66.26 -7.51
CA GLN A 137 -3.74 67.27 -7.60
C GLN A 137 -3.47 68.52 -6.76
N GLU A 138 -2.64 68.41 -5.72
CA GLU A 138 -2.24 69.54 -4.86
C GLU A 138 -1.06 70.37 -5.43
N ARG A 139 -0.48 69.96 -6.57
CA ARG A 139 0.56 70.68 -7.31
C ARG A 139 -0.01 71.36 -8.54
#